data_AF-R9KY24-F1
#
_entry.id   AF-R9KY24-F1
#
_cell.length_a   1.000
_cell.length_b   1.000
_cell.length_c   1.000
_cell.angle_alpha   90.00
_cell.angle_beta   90.00
_cell.angle_gamma   90.00
#
_symmetry.space_group_name_H-M   'P 1'
#
loop_
_entity.id
_entity.type
_entity.pdbx_description
1 polymer ?
#
loop_
_entity_poly.entity_id
_entity_poly.type
_entity_poly.pdbx_seq_one_letter_code
_entity_poly.pdbx_strand_id
1 'polypeptide(L)'
;MAVTARTMRQRLDAYVDLRKELRMQAMRLDQMRQTIGDIRSPKYEPGKASSGPGDGVARDVIALENLELRVAELIDHEESEHDDLERMICRVTNAQQRALLRLRYFDLKDWADIAFAFFGDRVDYLTEEHDYVAKCYRLHSRAVSSLVAVHRRMFA
;
A
#
# COMPACT_ATOMS: atom_id res chain seq x y z
N MET A 1 -1.05 22.92 -13.41
CA MET A 1 -0.12 23.28 -12.30
C MET A 1 1.20 22.57 -12.54
N ALA A 2 2.35 23.23 -12.36
CA ALA A 2 3.65 22.59 -12.56
C ALA A 2 3.91 21.54 -11.48
N VAL A 3 4.26 20.31 -11.88
CA VAL A 3 4.66 19.25 -10.93
C VAL A 3 5.94 19.66 -10.21
N THR A 4 5.91 19.58 -8.88
CA THR A 4 7.04 19.88 -7.99
C THR A 4 7.46 18.64 -7.20
N ALA A 5 8.62 18.68 -6.56
CA ALA A 5 9.05 17.60 -5.67
C ALA A 5 8.10 17.39 -4.48
N ARG A 6 7.43 18.46 -4.02
CA ARG A 6 6.44 18.37 -2.94
C ARG A 6 5.20 17.60 -3.40
N THR A 7 4.63 17.98 -4.55
CA THR A 7 3.43 17.31 -5.08
C THR A 7 3.70 15.86 -5.46
N MET A 8 4.91 15.56 -5.96
CA MET A 8 5.32 14.18 -6.26
C MET A 8 5.43 13.34 -4.99
N ARG A 9 6.02 13.87 -3.91
CA ARG A 9 6.02 13.18 -2.61
C ARG A 9 4.61 12.93 -2.09
N GLN A 10 3.75 13.93 -2.15
CA GLN A 10 2.35 13.78 -1.74
C GLN A 10 1.63 12.67 -2.51
N ARG A 11 1.88 12.54 -3.83
CA ARG A 11 1.34 11.43 -4.63
C ARG A 11 1.84 10.07 -4.14
N LEU A 12 3.15 9.96 -3.92
CA LEU A 12 3.76 8.71 -3.42
C LEU A 12 3.28 8.35 -2.00
N ASP A 13 3.12 9.33 -1.12
CA ASP A 13 2.59 9.13 0.23
C ASP A 13 1.10 8.74 0.19
N ALA A 14 0.31 9.36 -0.69
CA ALA A 14 -1.08 8.99 -0.91
C ALA A 14 -1.23 7.56 -1.44
N TYR A 15 -0.34 7.12 -2.33
CA TYR A 15 -0.30 5.73 -2.79
C TYR A 15 0.00 4.75 -1.64
N VAL A 16 0.92 5.09 -0.75
CA VAL A 16 1.20 4.26 0.44
C VAL A 16 -0.03 4.16 1.35
N ASP A 17 -0.75 5.26 1.54
CA ASP A 17 -1.95 5.27 2.36
C ASP A 17 -3.10 4.50 1.69
N LEU A 18 -3.24 4.58 0.36
CA LEU A 18 -4.16 3.76 -0.43
C LEU A 18 -3.92 2.26 -0.20
N ARG A 19 -2.66 1.80 -0.24
CA ARG A 19 -2.34 0.39 0.02
C ARG A 19 -2.64 -0.05 1.44
N LYS A 20 -2.41 0.82 2.43
CA LYS A 20 -2.80 0.53 3.82
C LYS A 20 -4.31 0.43 3.94
N GLU A 21 -5.06 1.35 3.32
CA GLU A 21 -6.52 1.31 3.30
C GLU A 21 -7.03 0.02 2.67
N LEU A 22 -6.52 -0.35 1.49
CA LEU A 22 -6.87 -1.59 0.81
C LEU A 22 -6.62 -2.81 1.71
N ARG A 23 -5.46 -2.90 2.37
CA ARG A 23 -5.16 -3.99 3.30
C ARG A 23 -6.16 -4.04 4.46
N MET A 24 -6.50 -2.89 5.05
CA MET A 24 -7.47 -2.84 6.15
C MET A 24 -8.87 -3.25 5.70
N GLN A 25 -9.33 -2.80 4.52
CA GLN A 25 -10.64 -3.17 3.99
C GLN A 25 -10.69 -4.65 3.60
N ALA A 26 -9.63 -5.20 3.02
CA ALA A 26 -9.52 -6.64 2.73
C ALA A 26 -9.60 -7.48 4.01
N MET A 27 -8.89 -7.09 5.08
CA MET A 27 -8.98 -7.76 6.39
C MET A 27 -10.39 -7.69 6.97
N ARG A 28 -11.06 -6.54 6.87
CA ARG A 28 -12.44 -6.37 7.32
C ARG A 28 -13.41 -7.23 6.52
N LEU A 29 -13.21 -7.34 5.21
CA LEU A 29 -14.00 -8.19 4.33
C LEU A 29 -13.87 -9.66 4.72
N ASP A 30 -12.65 -10.14 4.95
CA ASP A 30 -12.40 -11.52 5.37
C ASP A 30 -13.06 -11.84 6.72
N GLN A 31 -12.95 -10.95 7.69
CA GLN A 31 -13.62 -11.09 9.00
C GLN A 31 -15.15 -11.14 8.86
N MET A 32 -15.71 -10.30 7.99
CA MET A 32 -17.15 -10.25 7.75
C MET A 32 -17.65 -11.53 7.07
N ARG A 33 -16.90 -12.05 6.08
CA ARG A 33 -17.18 -13.34 5.43
C ARG A 33 -17.18 -14.50 6.43
N GLN A 34 -16.21 -14.53 7.34
CA GLN A 34 -16.14 -15.53 8.42
C GLN A 34 -17.36 -15.44 9.34
N THR A 35 -17.71 -14.23 9.78
CA THR A 35 -18.85 -14.02 10.69
C THR A 35 -20.18 -14.47 10.07
N ILE A 36 -20.43 -14.14 8.80
CA ILE A 36 -21.64 -14.58 8.09
C ILE A 36 -21.63 -16.10 7.86
N GLY A 37 -20.46 -16.69 7.56
CA GLY A 37 -20.29 -18.14 7.45
C GLY A 37 -20.59 -18.88 8.78
N ASP A 38 -20.15 -18.30 9.90
CA ASP A 38 -20.39 -18.84 11.24
C ASP A 38 -21.86 -18.76 11.64
N ILE A 39 -22.57 -17.67 11.28
CA ILE A 39 -24.02 -17.53 11.51
C ILE A 39 -24.81 -18.62 10.75
N ARG A 40 -24.34 -19.04 9.57
CA ARG A 40 -24.96 -20.09 8.75
C ARG A 40 -24.69 -21.50 9.28
N SER A 41 -23.69 -21.67 10.15
CA SER A 41 -23.40 -22.96 10.78
C SER A 41 -24.33 -23.16 12.00
N PRO A 42 -25.21 -24.17 12.02
CA PRO A 42 -26.12 -24.37 13.14
C PRO A 42 -25.33 -24.67 14.42
N LYS A 43 -25.22 -23.70 15.32
CA LYS A 43 -24.81 -23.98 16.70
C LYS A 43 -25.99 -24.60 17.42
N TYR A 44 -25.89 -25.91 17.70
CA TYR A 44 -26.91 -26.64 18.42
C TYR A 44 -26.88 -26.24 19.90
N GLU A 45 -27.58 -25.17 20.27
CA GLU A 45 -27.85 -24.83 21.67
C GLU A 45 -29.29 -25.26 22.03
N PRO A 46 -29.47 -26.28 22.89
CA PRO A 46 -30.79 -26.75 23.25
C PRO A 46 -31.50 -25.70 24.13
N GLY A 47 -32.62 -25.16 23.64
CA GLY A 47 -33.60 -24.44 24.49
C GLY A 47 -33.82 -22.95 24.24
N LYS A 48 -33.23 -22.31 23.21
CA LYS A 48 -33.46 -20.89 22.92
C LYS A 48 -34.46 -20.69 21.78
N ALA A 49 -35.62 -20.08 22.09
CA ALA A 49 -36.57 -19.62 21.08
C ALA A 49 -35.95 -18.48 20.25
N SER A 50 -35.78 -18.70 18.95
CA SER A 50 -35.19 -17.72 18.03
C SER A 50 -36.22 -16.65 17.66
N SER A 51 -35.99 -15.40 18.08
CA SER A 51 -36.61 -14.24 17.44
C SER A 51 -36.24 -14.23 15.94
N GLY A 52 -37.20 -13.93 15.07
CA GLY A 52 -37.14 -14.03 13.59
C GLY A 52 -35.76 -13.79 12.95
N PRO A 53 -35.15 -14.79 12.27
CA PRO A 53 -33.74 -14.72 11.83
C PRO A 53 -33.47 -13.94 10.53
N GLY A 54 -34.50 -13.45 9.83
CA GLY A 54 -34.38 -13.02 8.42
C GLY A 54 -33.75 -11.65 8.19
N ASP A 55 -34.12 -10.63 8.97
CA ASP A 55 -33.80 -9.24 8.66
C ASP A 55 -32.34 -8.85 8.97
N GLY A 56 -31.75 -9.45 9.99
CA GLY A 56 -30.34 -9.22 10.35
C GLY A 56 -29.39 -9.79 9.30
N VAL A 57 -29.61 -11.06 8.93
CA VAL A 57 -28.80 -11.76 7.92
C VAL A 57 -28.89 -11.06 6.56
N ALA A 58 -30.07 -10.58 6.17
CA ALA A 58 -30.22 -9.84 4.92
C ALA A 58 -29.41 -8.52 4.91
N ARG A 59 -29.41 -7.77 6.02
CA ARG A 59 -28.59 -6.55 6.16
C ARG A 59 -27.09 -6.85 6.12
N ASP A 60 -26.67 -7.92 6.78
CA ASP A 60 -25.27 -8.33 6.80
C ASP A 60 -24.79 -8.74 5.41
N VAL A 61 -25.61 -9.45 4.63
CA VAL A 61 -25.30 -9.79 3.22
C VAL A 61 -25.17 -8.54 2.35
N ILE A 62 -26.09 -7.58 2.45
CA ILE A 62 -26.00 -6.32 1.69
C ILE A 62 -24.73 -5.53 2.07
N ALA A 63 -24.41 -5.46 3.36
CA ALA A 63 -23.21 -4.77 3.83
C ALA A 63 -21.93 -5.50 3.37
N LEU A 64 -21.95 -6.83 3.27
CA LEU A 64 -20.87 -7.62 2.68
C LEU A 64 -20.68 -7.29 1.20
N GLU A 65 -21.75 -7.35 0.40
CA GLU A 65 -21.71 -7.04 -1.04
C GLU A 65 -21.17 -5.63 -1.30
N ASN A 66 -21.61 -4.63 -0.53
CA ASN A 66 -21.09 -3.26 -0.64
C ASN A 66 -19.60 -3.16 -0.29
N LEU A 67 -19.14 -3.91 0.70
CA LEU A 67 -17.73 -3.94 1.08
C LEU A 67 -16.89 -4.64 0.01
N GLU A 68 -17.40 -5.70 -0.61
CA GLU A 68 -16.76 -6.38 -1.74
C GLU A 68 -16.57 -5.44 -2.94
N LEU A 69 -17.64 -4.71 -3.32
CA LEU A 69 -17.56 -3.69 -4.37
C LEU A 69 -16.52 -2.62 -4.03
N ARG A 70 -16.52 -2.13 -2.79
CA ARG A 70 -15.56 -1.11 -2.37
C ARG A 70 -14.11 -1.60 -2.40
N VAL A 71 -13.86 -2.84 -1.99
CA VAL A 71 -12.53 -3.45 -2.07
C VAL A 71 -12.10 -3.63 -3.52
N ALA A 72 -13.00 -4.05 -4.42
CA ALA A 72 -12.71 -4.16 -5.84
C ALA A 72 -12.32 -2.79 -6.45
N GLU A 73 -13.08 -1.73 -6.16
CA GLU A 73 -12.72 -0.37 -6.59
C GLU A 73 -11.34 0.08 -6.08
N LEU A 74 -11.00 -0.26 -4.84
CA LEU A 74 -9.70 0.06 -4.25
C LEU A 74 -8.57 -0.73 -4.92
N ILE A 75 -8.79 -1.99 -5.31
CA ILE A 75 -7.83 -2.80 -6.06
C ILE A 75 -7.58 -2.16 -7.42
N ASP A 76 -8.63 -1.88 -8.20
CA ASP A 76 -8.49 -1.28 -9.53
C ASP A 76 -7.76 0.08 -9.48
N HIS A 77 -8.07 0.90 -8.47
CA HIS A 77 -7.38 2.17 -8.25
C HIS A 77 -5.91 1.99 -7.87
N GLU A 78 -5.61 1.03 -7.00
CA GLU A 78 -4.23 0.73 -6.58
C GLU A 78 -3.39 0.20 -7.74
N GLU A 79 -3.94 -0.72 -8.54
CA GLU A 79 -3.28 -1.27 -9.74
C GLU A 79 -3.01 -0.17 -10.76
N SER A 80 -4.01 0.68 -11.06
CA SER A 80 -3.84 1.78 -12.00
C SER A 80 -2.76 2.77 -11.54
N GLU A 81 -2.74 3.13 -10.25
CA GLU A 81 -1.75 4.06 -9.72
C GLU A 81 -0.36 3.42 -9.62
N HIS A 82 -0.28 2.14 -9.24
CA HIS A 82 0.96 1.37 -9.23
C HIS A 82 1.60 1.35 -10.62
N ASP A 83 0.82 1.03 -11.66
CA ASP A 83 1.30 0.94 -13.04
C ASP A 83 1.79 2.30 -13.56
N ASP A 84 1.09 3.38 -13.24
CA ASP A 84 1.50 4.73 -13.61
C ASP A 84 2.79 5.15 -12.90
N LEU A 85 2.92 4.87 -11.60
CA LEU A 85 4.13 5.12 -10.82
C LEU A 85 5.30 4.28 -11.35
N GLU A 86 5.12 2.98 -11.58
CA GLU A 86 6.17 2.08 -12.06
C GLU A 86 6.63 2.45 -13.47
N ARG A 87 5.70 2.88 -14.33
CA ARG A 87 5.99 3.40 -15.67
C ARG A 87 6.90 4.64 -15.60
N MET A 88 6.69 5.53 -14.64
CA MET A 88 7.59 6.67 -14.40
C MET A 88 8.92 6.22 -13.78
N ILE A 89 8.90 5.34 -12.77
CA ILE A 89 10.10 4.85 -12.09
C ILE A 89 11.04 4.17 -13.09
N CYS A 90 10.53 3.34 -14.01
CA CYS A 90 11.32 2.68 -15.05
C CYS A 90 12.13 3.65 -15.93
N ARG A 91 11.67 4.89 -16.10
CA ARG A 91 12.33 5.94 -16.90
C ARG A 91 13.36 6.76 -16.12
N VAL A 92 13.46 6.59 -14.80
CA VAL A 92 14.53 7.19 -14.00
C VAL A 92 15.85 6.50 -14.37
N THR A 93 16.85 7.28 -14.79
CA THR A 93 18.12 6.75 -15.31
C THR A 93 18.91 5.93 -14.28
N ASN A 94 18.97 6.41 -13.04
CA ASN A 94 19.79 5.79 -12.00
C ASN A 94 19.11 4.56 -11.40
N ALA A 95 19.78 3.39 -11.47
CA ALA A 95 19.23 2.13 -10.99
C ALA A 95 19.01 2.08 -9.47
N GLN A 96 19.92 2.68 -8.68
CA GLN A 96 19.78 2.76 -7.23
C GLN A 96 18.57 3.62 -6.83
N GLN A 97 18.31 4.71 -7.56
CA GLN A 97 17.11 5.52 -7.33
C GLN A 97 15.83 4.74 -7.63
N ARG A 98 15.80 3.96 -8.71
CA ARG A 98 14.65 3.08 -9.02
C ARG A 98 14.42 2.06 -7.91
N ALA A 99 15.48 1.36 -7.50
CA ALA A 99 15.41 0.36 -6.44
C ALA A 99 14.93 0.98 -5.12
N LEU A 100 15.47 2.14 -4.73
CA LEU A 100 15.04 2.84 -3.51
C LEU A 100 13.56 3.22 -3.56
N LEU A 101 13.06 3.73 -4.69
CA LEU A 101 11.66 4.12 -4.83
C LEU A 101 10.73 2.91 -4.69
N ARG A 102 11.06 1.78 -5.32
CA ARG A 102 10.27 0.54 -5.20
C ARG A 102 10.29 0.01 -3.77
N LEU A 103 11.46 -0.09 -3.15
CA LEU A 103 11.55 -0.54 -1.76
C LEU A 103 10.73 0.34 -0.82
N ARG A 104 10.79 1.66 -1.01
CA ARG A 104 10.10 2.61 -0.13
C ARG A 104 8.58 2.59 -0.30
N TYR A 105 8.10 2.55 -1.55
CA TYR A 105 6.69 2.82 -1.86
C TYR A 105 5.92 1.57 -2.28
N PHE A 106 6.56 0.59 -2.94
CA PHE A 106 5.94 -0.66 -3.36
C PHE A 106 6.20 -1.80 -2.37
N ASP A 107 7.36 -1.84 -1.72
CA ASP A 107 7.64 -2.86 -0.70
C ASP A 107 7.38 -2.36 0.73
N LEU A 108 7.00 -1.07 0.87
CA LEU A 108 6.67 -0.41 2.13
C LEU A 108 7.77 -0.52 3.20
N LYS A 109 9.03 -0.61 2.78
CA LYS A 109 10.18 -0.71 3.68
C LYS A 109 10.41 0.60 4.44
N ASP A 110 10.87 0.44 5.68
CA ASP A 110 11.37 1.57 6.46
C ASP A 110 12.80 1.94 6.03
N TRP A 111 13.34 3.00 6.62
CA TRP A 111 14.66 3.49 6.22
C TRP A 111 15.80 2.58 6.65
N ALA A 112 15.65 1.86 7.77
CA ALA A 112 16.65 0.92 8.27
C ALA A 112 16.73 -0.31 7.36
N ASP A 113 15.58 -0.87 6.99
CA ASP A 113 15.47 -1.97 6.02
C ASP A 113 16.05 -1.59 4.66
N ILE A 114 15.79 -0.37 4.18
CA ILE A 114 16.36 0.13 2.92
C ILE A 114 17.87 0.29 3.06
N ALA A 115 18.36 0.87 4.16
CA ALA A 115 19.80 1.00 4.38
C ALA A 115 20.49 -0.37 4.41
N PHE A 116 19.89 -1.35 5.09
CA PHE A 116 20.37 -2.72 5.15
C PHE A 116 20.37 -3.39 3.78
N ALA A 117 19.33 -3.20 2.97
CA ALA A 117 19.26 -3.75 1.61
C ALA A 117 20.36 -3.21 0.68
N PHE A 118 20.82 -1.97 0.90
CA PHE A 118 21.86 -1.34 0.07
C PHE A 118 23.28 -1.53 0.59
N PHE A 119 23.45 -1.65 1.91
CA PHE A 119 24.76 -1.53 2.57
C PHE A 119 25.00 -2.58 3.67
N GLY A 120 24.08 -3.54 3.87
CA GLY A 120 24.20 -4.54 4.93
C GLY A 120 25.37 -5.51 4.76
N ASP A 121 25.97 -5.56 3.56
CA ASP A 121 27.20 -6.30 3.26
C ASP A 121 28.47 -5.57 3.74
N ARG A 122 28.36 -4.32 4.18
CA ARG A 122 29.50 -3.53 4.65
C ARG A 122 29.90 -3.93 6.07
N VAL A 123 31.20 -4.11 6.26
CA VAL A 123 31.79 -4.49 7.56
C VAL A 123 31.48 -3.47 8.65
N ASP A 124 31.38 -2.19 8.30
CA ASP A 124 31.10 -1.09 9.22
C ASP A 124 29.59 -0.81 9.40
N TYR A 125 28.70 -1.55 8.74
CA TYR A 125 27.26 -1.25 8.73
C TYR A 125 26.67 -1.15 10.15
N LEU A 126 26.97 -2.12 11.02
CA LEU A 126 26.43 -2.16 12.38
C LEU A 126 26.92 -1.01 13.26
N THR A 127 28.10 -0.45 12.96
CA THR A 127 28.69 0.66 13.73
C THR A 127 28.23 2.01 13.18
N GLU A 128 27.96 2.09 11.87
CA GLU A 128 27.68 3.33 11.13
C GLU A 128 26.25 3.34 10.52
N GLU A 129 25.31 2.58 11.09
CA GLU A 129 23.96 2.38 10.52
C GLU A 129 23.25 3.72 10.24
N HIS A 130 23.32 4.64 11.21
CA HIS A 130 22.71 5.96 11.10
C HIS A 130 23.22 6.75 9.87
N ASP A 131 24.50 6.61 9.55
CA ASP A 131 25.12 7.28 8.41
C ASP A 131 24.66 6.69 7.08
N TYR A 132 24.42 5.38 7.03
CA TYR A 132 23.84 4.70 5.87
C TYR A 132 22.38 5.09 5.66
N VAL A 133 21.60 5.19 6.74
CA VAL A 133 20.23 5.73 6.69
C VAL A 133 20.22 7.18 6.15
N ALA A 134 21.14 8.03 6.62
CA ALA A 134 21.28 9.40 6.10
C ALA A 134 21.65 9.44 4.60
N LYS A 135 22.48 8.48 4.12
CA LYS A 135 22.76 8.32 2.68
C LYS A 135 21.48 7.97 1.91
N CYS A 136 20.62 7.10 2.43
CA CYS A 136 19.34 6.75 1.80
C CYS A 136 18.40 7.96 1.69
N TYR A 137 18.29 8.82 2.71
CA TYR A 137 17.49 10.06 2.63
C TYR A 137 17.97 11.01 1.53
N ARG A 138 19.30 11.17 1.37
CA ARG A 138 19.87 11.99 0.30
C ARG A 138 19.59 11.38 -1.08
N LEU A 139 19.70 10.06 -1.20
CA LEU A 139 19.39 9.33 -2.43
C LEU A 139 17.90 9.47 -2.78
N HIS A 140 17.00 9.37 -1.80
CA HIS A 140 15.57 9.57 -1.97
C HIS A 140 15.22 10.97 -2.50
N SER A 141 15.80 12.02 -1.90
CA SER A 141 15.59 13.40 -2.36
C SER A 141 15.96 13.59 -3.83
N ARG A 142 17.04 12.94 -4.27
CA ARG A 142 17.49 12.92 -5.68
C ARG A 142 16.57 12.07 -6.56
N ALA A 143 16.09 10.93 -6.07
CA ALA A 143 15.16 10.05 -6.77
C ALA A 143 13.83 10.74 -7.06
N VAL A 144 13.24 11.43 -6.07
CA VAL A 144 12.02 12.23 -6.23
C VAL A 144 12.22 13.35 -7.25
N SER A 145 13.36 14.05 -7.19
CA SER A 145 13.67 15.10 -8.17
C SER A 145 13.78 14.54 -9.60
N SER A 146 14.33 13.33 -9.73
CA SER A 146 14.42 12.62 -11.02
C SER A 146 13.06 12.18 -11.53
N LEU A 147 12.16 11.71 -10.65
CA LEU A 147 10.77 11.41 -10.99
C LEU A 147 10.03 12.66 -11.50
N VAL A 148 10.21 13.82 -10.87
CA VAL A 148 9.63 15.08 -11.35
C VAL A 148 10.13 15.42 -12.75
N ALA A 149 11.43 15.23 -13.01
CA ALA A 149 12.00 15.45 -14.34
C ALA A 149 11.43 14.47 -15.39
N VAL A 150 11.24 13.19 -15.03
CA VAL A 150 10.60 12.18 -15.88
C VAL A 150 9.15 12.57 -16.17
N HIS A 151 8.37 12.89 -15.13
CA HIS A 151 6.98 13.31 -15.30
C HIS A 151 6.88 14.52 -16.23
N ARG A 152 7.74 15.53 -16.06
CA ARG A 152 7.76 16.68 -16.97
C ARG A 152 8.08 16.30 -18.40
N ARG A 153 8.91 15.29 -18.66
CA ARG A 153 9.22 14.84 -20.03
C ARG A 153 8.10 14.00 -20.65
N MET A 154 7.33 13.28 -19.84
CA MET A 154 6.23 12.43 -20.31
C MET A 154 4.96 13.23 -20.64
N PHE A 155 4.76 14.36 -19.97
CA PHE A 155 3.53 15.17 -20.04
C PHE A 155 3.79 16.63 -20.40
N ALA A 156 4.96 16.94 -20.98
CA ALA A 156 5.21 18.20 -21.69
C ALA A 156 4.89 17.99 -23.18
#